data_AF-A0A836GCV8-F1
#
_entry.id   AF-A0A836GCV8-F1
#
_cell.length_a   1.000
_cell.length_b   1.000
_cell.length_c   1.000
_cell.angle_alpha   90.00
_cell.angle_beta   90.00
_cell.angle_gamma   90.00
#
_symmetry.space_group_name_H-M   'P 1'
#
loop_
_entity.id
_entity.type
_entity.pdbx_description
1 polymer ?
#
loop_
_entity_poly.entity_id
_entity_poly.type
_entity_poly.pdbx_seq_one_letter_code
_entity_poly.pdbx_strand_id
1 'polypeptide(L)'
;MYSPSRSSLHPHSRAHVRLLHVFLSSPFCHFSHRCALLPIRYSFVGCICVDTEMSNTPASLYCHGAPYHQQLQNHIESLLLLFLRDFCAEGANPARSGYRASHLQAIAQSFYVLQTVQCSAASRREEETSSSLPLAGGGTAHLGVCTERDLYYRNPPLFAPQGQRAAHASVERLCGWLEAVAHVPPHEVCDEPGLSSLFRSPRRLLLRLLKGTQGAASLKPLYTRESLGITAAGRSLLAGPLVLELCDPVELIDVSARGPAGITLTYPLAARMVGCREASSAQATRDGVSSNQSCKLVLIEKESIHHAVLQSMTKSYTPHAHSFVLLCTKGYPCVAARQWLRRVHALWPALELYIMVDGDPHGLCIALTVMGLLGSKGYPPPIASSQPRPTSSSSSPSDAIPASAEAEKLKGLLPLRFLGVCPSLVWSCNFQSAAPLSAGSLGAPASSQGIPITPNDVQVLKRIAAAVQAALASASGASDNAASLRGRHTAIVRDTLQRLQKEVEWMQRARIKCELQFACGPLGPLAFMEQHVQRCDAELSEGY
;
A
#
# COMPACT_ATOMS: atom_id res chain seq x y z
N MET A 1 -17.70 28.78 -50.44
CA MET A 1 -17.88 27.60 -49.57
C MET A 1 -16.93 26.51 -50.02
N TYR A 2 -15.77 26.39 -49.37
CA TYR A 2 -14.85 25.26 -49.56
C TYR A 2 -14.77 24.52 -48.22
N SER A 3 -15.37 23.33 -48.16
CA SER A 3 -15.19 22.40 -47.05
C SER A 3 -13.90 21.61 -47.27
N PRO A 4 -12.94 21.57 -46.34
CA PRO A 4 -11.77 20.74 -46.50
C PRO A 4 -12.13 19.28 -46.22
N SER A 5 -11.80 18.42 -47.17
CA SER A 5 -11.87 16.97 -47.06
C SER A 5 -10.94 16.48 -45.95
N ARG A 6 -11.53 15.95 -44.87
CA ARG A 6 -10.77 15.22 -43.84
C ARG A 6 -10.28 13.91 -44.43
N SER A 7 -8.99 13.85 -44.77
CA SER A 7 -8.32 12.59 -45.12
C SER A 7 -8.29 11.66 -43.91
N SER A 8 -9.00 10.54 -44.03
CA SER A 8 -9.06 9.47 -43.04
C SER A 8 -7.76 8.67 -43.07
N LEU A 9 -6.77 9.06 -42.26
CA LEU A 9 -5.57 8.25 -42.02
C LEU A 9 -5.96 6.89 -41.41
N HIS A 10 -5.39 5.81 -41.98
CA HIS A 10 -5.57 4.43 -41.50
C HIS A 10 -5.19 4.30 -40.01
N PRO A 11 -5.89 3.44 -39.22
CA PRO A 11 -5.64 3.26 -37.78
C PRO A 11 -4.18 2.91 -37.45
N HIS A 12 -3.52 2.14 -38.31
CA HIS A 12 -2.11 1.75 -38.15
C HIS A 12 -1.15 2.94 -38.25
N SER A 13 -1.37 3.85 -39.20
CA SER A 13 -0.55 5.05 -39.35
C SER A 13 -0.70 5.98 -38.15
N ARG A 14 -1.90 6.08 -37.55
CA ARG A 14 -2.12 6.89 -36.33
C ARG A 14 -1.39 6.34 -35.10
N ALA A 15 -1.30 5.02 -34.95
CA ALA A 15 -0.58 4.40 -33.84
C ALA A 15 0.94 4.62 -33.95
N HIS A 16 1.50 4.46 -35.15
CA HIS A 16 2.91 4.75 -35.41
C HIS A 16 3.25 6.23 -35.19
N VAL A 17 2.43 7.15 -35.69
CA VAL A 17 2.64 8.59 -35.49
C VAL A 17 2.55 8.98 -34.01
N ARG A 18 1.62 8.38 -33.24
CA ARG A 18 1.54 8.60 -31.78
C ARG A 18 2.77 8.07 -31.04
N LEU A 19 3.27 6.88 -31.40
CA LEU A 19 4.48 6.31 -30.83
C LEU A 19 5.69 7.21 -31.14
N LEU A 20 5.87 7.59 -32.41
CA LEU A 20 6.91 8.52 -32.84
C LEU A 20 6.80 9.86 -32.13
N HIS A 21 5.60 10.42 -31.95
CA HIS A 21 5.42 11.66 -31.21
C HIS A 21 5.81 11.52 -29.73
N VAL A 22 5.44 10.43 -29.06
CA VAL A 22 5.89 10.18 -27.67
C VAL A 22 7.42 10.07 -27.59
N PHE A 23 8.06 9.41 -28.57
CA PHE A 23 9.52 9.31 -28.63
C PHE A 23 10.21 10.63 -28.97
N LEU A 24 9.70 11.38 -29.96
CA LEU A 24 10.30 12.61 -30.48
C LEU A 24 10.05 13.82 -29.57
N SER A 25 8.96 13.84 -28.81
CA SER A 25 8.68 14.87 -27.80
C SER A 25 9.34 14.58 -26.45
N SER A 26 10.08 13.48 -26.32
CA SER A 26 10.78 13.12 -25.09
C SER A 26 12.20 13.71 -25.06
N PRO A 27 12.74 14.10 -23.89
CA PRO A 27 14.14 14.53 -23.75
C PRO A 27 15.17 13.51 -24.26
N PHE A 28 14.78 12.26 -24.56
CA PHE A 28 15.61 11.28 -25.25
C PHE A 28 16.12 11.73 -26.64
N CYS A 29 15.45 12.68 -27.31
CA CYS A 29 15.94 13.21 -28.60
C CYS A 29 17.28 13.95 -28.49
N HIS A 30 17.66 14.47 -27.33
CA HIS A 30 18.99 15.06 -27.14
C HIS A 30 20.11 14.02 -27.12
N PHE A 31 19.81 12.76 -26.80
CA PHE A 31 20.77 11.65 -26.94
C PHE A 31 20.93 11.22 -28.40
N SER A 32 19.86 11.33 -29.21
CA SER A 32 19.85 10.94 -30.63
C SER A 32 20.63 11.90 -31.54
N HIS A 33 20.76 13.18 -31.17
CA HIS A 33 21.55 14.14 -31.96
C HIS A 33 23.07 13.87 -31.96
N ARG A 34 23.59 12.96 -31.12
CA ARG A 34 24.97 12.44 -31.23
C ARG A 34 25.08 11.16 -32.06
N CYS A 35 23.96 10.53 -32.44
CA CYS A 35 23.93 9.27 -33.20
C CYS A 35 23.44 9.43 -34.65
N ALA A 36 22.80 10.55 -34.99
CA ALA A 36 22.35 10.82 -36.35
C ALA A 36 23.45 11.55 -37.13
N LEU A 37 24.40 10.79 -37.70
CA LEU A 37 25.20 11.05 -38.92
C LEU A 37 26.49 10.22 -38.84
N LEU A 38 26.42 8.90 -39.06
CA LEU A 38 27.54 8.07 -39.53
C LEU A 38 26.99 6.67 -39.92
N PRO A 39 27.52 6.01 -40.96
CA PRO A 39 27.09 4.68 -41.35
C PRO A 39 27.52 3.66 -40.29
N ILE A 40 26.55 2.86 -39.85
CA ILE A 40 26.70 1.85 -38.80
C ILE A 40 27.66 0.75 -39.28
N ARG A 41 28.93 0.82 -38.86
CA ARG A 41 29.76 -0.37 -38.59
C ARG A 41 29.94 -0.46 -37.08
N TYR A 42 29.48 -1.56 -36.50
CA TYR A 42 29.55 -1.84 -35.08
C TYR A 42 31.02 -1.88 -34.59
N SER A 43 31.38 -0.93 -33.74
CA SER A 43 32.39 -1.09 -32.70
C SER A 43 32.10 -0.08 -31.60
N PHE A 44 31.30 -0.52 -30.62
CA PHE A 44 31.20 0.12 -29.32
C PHE A 44 31.38 -0.97 -28.26
N VAL A 45 32.63 -1.34 -28.03
CA VAL A 45 33.09 -1.90 -26.75
C VAL A 45 33.97 -0.82 -26.14
N GLY A 46 33.33 0.14 -25.49
CA GLY A 46 33.97 1.08 -24.56
C GLY A 46 33.60 0.63 -23.16
N CYS A 47 34.08 -0.55 -22.78
CA CYS A 47 33.99 -1.03 -21.40
C CYS A 47 35.00 -0.21 -20.60
N ILE A 48 34.54 0.62 -19.65
CA ILE A 48 35.41 1.14 -18.60
C ILE A 48 35.68 -0.05 -17.67
N CYS A 49 36.69 -0.84 -18.02
CA CYS A 49 37.32 -1.77 -17.09
C CYS A 49 38.09 -0.91 -16.09
N VAL A 50 37.55 -0.76 -14.88
CA VAL A 50 38.37 -0.48 -13.72
C VAL A 50 39.00 -1.80 -13.34
N ASP A 51 40.32 -1.92 -13.55
CA ASP A 51 41.12 -3.05 -13.10
C ASP A 51 40.86 -3.27 -11.60
N THR A 52 40.14 -4.35 -11.30
CA THR A 52 39.99 -4.86 -9.93
C THR A 52 40.60 -6.25 -9.96
N GLU A 53 41.66 -6.43 -9.17
CA GLU A 53 42.44 -7.66 -9.09
C GLU A 53 41.55 -8.90 -8.86
N MET A 54 41.89 -9.98 -9.57
CA MET A 54 41.17 -11.24 -9.53
C MET A 54 41.26 -11.91 -8.15
N SER A 55 40.18 -11.81 -7.38
CA SER A 55 39.90 -12.71 -6.25
C SER A 55 38.84 -13.73 -6.65
N ASN A 56 39.22 -15.01 -6.73
CA ASN A 56 38.38 -16.14 -7.08
C ASN A 56 37.38 -16.50 -5.96
N THR A 57 36.35 -15.69 -5.78
CA THR A 57 35.21 -15.98 -4.90
C THR A 57 33.90 -15.66 -5.63
N PRO A 58 32.87 -16.52 -5.56
CA PRO A 58 31.66 -16.38 -6.37
C PRO A 58 30.89 -15.12 -6.01
N ALA A 59 30.96 -14.13 -6.89
CA ALA A 59 30.25 -12.85 -6.81
C ALA A 59 28.79 -13.01 -7.23
N SER A 60 27.92 -13.28 -6.26
CA SER A 60 26.46 -13.20 -6.43
C SER A 60 25.86 -12.64 -5.14
N LEU A 61 26.00 -11.33 -4.91
CA LEU A 61 25.20 -10.54 -3.93
C LEU A 61 25.60 -9.05 -3.80
N TYR A 62 26.59 -8.53 -4.54
CA TYR A 62 27.13 -7.17 -4.33
C TYR A 62 26.49 -6.03 -5.16
N CYS A 63 25.37 -6.24 -5.85
CA CYS A 63 24.68 -5.16 -6.60
C CYS A 63 23.75 -4.26 -5.76
N HIS A 64 23.69 -4.42 -4.44
CA HIS A 64 22.73 -3.70 -3.58
C HIS A 64 23.20 -2.31 -3.07
N GLY A 65 24.36 -1.81 -3.52
CA GLY A 65 24.90 -0.51 -3.05
C GLY A 65 24.45 0.73 -3.83
N ALA A 66 23.84 0.59 -5.01
CA ALA A 66 23.41 1.74 -5.80
C ALA A 66 22.14 2.37 -5.21
N PRO A 67 22.03 3.72 -5.14
CA PRO A 67 20.80 4.39 -4.75
C PRO A 67 19.64 3.91 -5.64
N TYR A 68 18.46 3.69 -5.07
CA TYR A 68 17.28 3.18 -5.78
C TYR A 68 17.02 3.92 -7.11
N HIS A 69 17.23 5.24 -7.14
CA HIS A 69 17.07 6.05 -8.35
C HIS A 69 18.03 5.66 -9.49
N GLN A 70 19.27 5.30 -9.17
CA GLN A 70 20.23 4.85 -10.16
C GLN A 70 19.85 3.46 -10.69
N GLN A 71 19.43 2.56 -9.81
CA GLN A 71 18.96 1.24 -10.21
C GLN A 71 17.73 1.33 -11.13
N LEU A 72 16.73 2.14 -10.74
CA LEU A 72 15.55 2.40 -11.56
C LEU A 72 15.94 2.97 -12.93
N GLN A 73 16.85 3.93 -12.97
CA GLN A 73 17.33 4.53 -14.22
C GLN A 73 18.01 3.49 -15.13
N ASN A 74 18.88 2.64 -14.59
CA ASN A 74 19.52 1.56 -15.34
C ASN A 74 18.48 0.60 -15.94
N HIS A 75 17.47 0.21 -15.15
CA HIS A 75 16.42 -0.70 -15.64
C HIS A 75 15.53 -0.03 -16.69
N ILE A 76 15.29 1.28 -16.59
CA ILE A 76 14.59 2.05 -17.62
C ILE A 76 15.40 2.06 -18.92
N GLU A 77 16.71 2.31 -18.86
CA GLU A 77 17.59 2.31 -20.02
C GLU A 77 17.62 0.94 -20.69
N SER A 78 17.79 -0.13 -19.92
CA SER A 78 17.71 -1.50 -20.43
C SER A 78 16.35 -1.80 -21.07
N LEU A 79 15.23 -1.37 -20.47
CA LEU A 79 13.90 -1.55 -21.04
C LEU A 79 13.75 -0.85 -22.40
N LEU A 80 14.27 0.38 -22.52
CA LEU A 80 14.24 1.15 -23.77
C LEU A 80 15.11 0.51 -24.85
N LEU A 81 16.32 0.06 -24.50
CA LEU A 81 17.21 -0.65 -25.42
C LEU A 81 16.58 -1.95 -25.93
N LEU A 82 15.95 -2.74 -25.05
CA LEU A 82 15.22 -3.94 -25.44
C LEU A 82 14.07 -3.63 -26.41
N PHE A 83 13.33 -2.55 -26.15
CA PHE A 83 12.26 -2.12 -27.04
C PHE A 83 12.80 -1.73 -28.41
N LEU A 84 13.84 -0.89 -28.45
CA LEU A 84 14.44 -0.43 -29.70
C LEU A 84 15.01 -1.60 -30.50
N ARG A 85 15.69 -2.54 -29.85
CA ARG A 85 16.20 -3.76 -30.49
C ARG A 85 15.06 -4.58 -31.11
N ASP A 86 14.01 -4.88 -30.34
CA ASP A 86 12.89 -5.68 -30.82
C ASP A 86 12.11 -4.97 -31.94
N PHE A 87 11.95 -3.65 -31.82
CA PHE A 87 11.28 -2.84 -32.84
C PHE A 87 12.09 -2.75 -34.15
N CYS A 88 13.40 -2.58 -34.07
CA CYS A 88 14.28 -2.54 -35.24
C CYS A 88 14.41 -3.91 -35.93
N ALA A 89 14.48 -5.01 -35.17
CA ALA A 89 14.62 -6.37 -35.70
C ALA A 89 13.42 -6.80 -36.56
N GLU A 90 12.22 -6.34 -36.23
CA GLU A 90 10.99 -6.62 -37.00
C GLU A 90 10.93 -5.85 -38.34
N GLY A 91 11.83 -4.90 -38.55
CA GLY A 91 11.87 -4.03 -39.71
C GLY A 91 10.78 -2.95 -39.69
N ALA A 92 11.05 -1.82 -40.33
CA ALA A 92 10.12 -0.67 -40.38
C ALA A 92 8.82 -0.94 -41.17
N ASN A 93 8.60 -2.17 -41.66
CA ASN A 93 7.41 -2.49 -42.44
C ASN A 93 6.24 -2.88 -41.51
N PRO A 94 5.20 -2.04 -41.36
CA PRO A 94 4.06 -2.33 -40.51
C PRO A 94 3.27 -3.58 -40.94
N ALA A 95 3.44 -4.06 -42.18
CA ALA A 95 2.86 -5.30 -42.66
C ALA A 95 3.62 -6.55 -42.21
N ARG A 96 4.89 -6.42 -41.78
CA ARG A 96 5.72 -7.51 -41.26
C ARG A 96 5.91 -7.46 -39.75
N SER A 97 5.69 -6.31 -39.11
CA SER A 97 5.85 -6.20 -37.67
C SER A 97 4.89 -7.13 -36.94
N GLY A 98 5.40 -8.00 -36.07
CA GLY A 98 4.62 -8.84 -35.16
C GLY A 98 3.77 -8.03 -34.15
N TYR A 99 3.80 -6.71 -34.23
CA TYR A 99 3.04 -5.79 -33.38
C TYR A 99 1.66 -5.48 -33.96
N ARG A 100 0.63 -5.89 -33.22
CA ARG A 100 -0.74 -5.40 -33.46
C ARG A 100 -0.84 -3.92 -33.07
N ALA A 101 -1.74 -3.16 -33.71
CA ALA A 101 -1.98 -1.76 -33.34
C ALA A 101 -2.31 -1.57 -31.84
N SER A 102 -3.02 -2.54 -31.26
CA SER A 102 -3.31 -2.57 -29.81
C SER A 102 -2.05 -2.75 -28.95
N HIS A 103 -1.04 -3.49 -29.42
CA HIS A 103 0.24 -3.64 -28.71
C HIS A 103 1.03 -2.32 -28.76
N LEU A 104 1.12 -1.67 -29.92
CA LEU A 104 1.78 -0.37 -30.05
C LEU A 104 1.11 0.69 -29.18
N GLN A 105 -0.23 0.72 -29.13
CA GLN A 105 -0.96 1.62 -28.24
C GLN A 105 -0.65 1.34 -26.77
N ALA A 106 -0.63 0.08 -26.36
CA ALA A 106 -0.26 -0.33 -25.01
C ALA A 106 1.17 0.11 -24.64
N ILE A 107 2.13 -0.03 -25.57
CA ILE A 107 3.52 0.41 -25.37
C ILE A 107 3.59 1.93 -25.26
N ALA A 108 2.96 2.66 -26.18
CA ALA A 108 2.90 4.12 -26.14
C ALA A 108 2.32 4.63 -24.82
N GLN A 109 1.22 4.03 -24.33
CA GLN A 109 0.62 4.40 -23.04
C GLN A 109 1.58 4.15 -21.86
N SER A 110 2.31 3.03 -21.87
CA SER A 110 3.21 2.67 -20.76
C SER A 110 4.48 3.54 -20.76
N PHE A 111 5.02 3.87 -21.93
CA PHE A 111 6.15 4.80 -22.05
C PHE A 111 5.76 6.24 -21.76
N TYR A 112 4.51 6.64 -22.03
CA TYR A 112 4.00 7.92 -21.57
C TYR A 112 3.95 8.03 -20.04
N VAL A 113 3.55 6.95 -19.35
CA VAL A 113 3.63 6.87 -17.88
C VAL A 113 5.09 6.98 -17.42
N LEU A 114 6.00 6.23 -18.05
CA LEU A 114 7.43 6.28 -17.75
C LEU A 114 8.02 7.69 -17.90
N GLN A 115 7.73 8.35 -19.03
CA GLN A 115 8.15 9.74 -19.28
C GLN A 115 7.61 10.68 -18.20
N THR A 116 6.34 10.53 -17.81
CA THR A 116 5.74 11.33 -16.74
C THR A 116 6.48 11.15 -15.42
N VAL A 117 6.81 9.91 -15.06
CA VAL A 117 7.58 9.58 -13.85
C VAL A 117 8.96 10.23 -13.89
N GLN A 118 9.66 10.16 -15.03
CA GLN A 118 10.99 10.76 -15.19
C GLN A 118 10.97 12.29 -15.14
N CYS A 119 10.00 12.95 -15.80
CA CYS A 119 9.87 14.41 -15.75
C CYS A 119 9.59 14.89 -14.32
N SER A 120 8.73 14.17 -13.57
CA SER A 120 8.47 14.47 -12.16
C SER A 120 9.66 14.23 -11.23
N ALA A 121 10.64 13.43 -11.64
CA ALA A 121 11.89 13.27 -10.91
C ALA A 121 12.94 14.34 -11.27
N ALA A 122 12.98 14.78 -12.53
CA ALA A 122 13.95 15.78 -13.01
C ALA A 122 13.72 17.16 -12.37
N SER A 123 12.47 17.64 -12.30
CA SER A 123 12.13 18.92 -11.65
C SER A 123 12.58 18.99 -10.19
N ARG A 124 12.75 17.84 -9.51
CA ARG A 124 13.24 17.80 -8.11
C ARG A 124 14.70 18.21 -7.99
N ARG A 125 15.55 17.78 -8.92
CA ARG A 125 16.99 18.06 -8.88
C ARG A 125 17.28 19.55 -9.05
N GLU A 126 16.46 20.23 -9.83
CA GLU A 126 16.60 21.67 -10.09
C GLU A 126 16.15 22.52 -8.87
N GLU A 127 15.07 22.13 -8.18
CA GLU A 127 14.63 22.82 -6.95
C GLU A 127 15.60 22.59 -5.78
N GLU A 128 16.14 21.38 -5.62
CA GLU A 128 17.11 21.06 -4.57
C GLU A 128 18.44 21.79 -4.75
N THR A 129 18.89 22.01 -5.99
CA THR A 129 20.14 22.75 -6.27
C THR A 129 19.99 24.26 -6.16
N SER A 130 18.76 24.79 -6.28
CA SER A 130 18.51 26.24 -6.28
C SER A 130 18.19 26.82 -4.89
N SER A 131 17.94 25.98 -3.88
CA SER A 131 17.36 26.40 -2.59
C SER A 131 18.32 26.21 -1.41
N SER A 132 19.39 27.01 -1.36
CA SER A 132 20.37 27.01 -0.25
C SER A 132 20.18 28.16 0.77
N LEU A 133 18.98 28.75 0.88
CA LEU A 133 18.64 29.75 1.91
C LEU A 133 17.61 29.20 2.90
N PRO A 134 17.88 29.22 4.22
CA PRO A 134 16.98 28.67 5.22
C PRO A 134 15.85 29.66 5.50
N LEU A 135 14.74 29.56 4.77
CA LEU A 135 13.50 30.22 5.17
C LEU A 135 12.74 29.31 6.15
N ALA A 136 12.72 29.72 7.42
CA ALA A 136 11.90 29.13 8.48
C ALA A 136 10.41 29.35 8.16
N GLY A 137 9.83 28.45 7.36
CA GLY A 137 8.47 28.60 6.88
C GLY A 137 7.90 27.33 6.27
N GLY A 138 7.81 26.25 7.05
CA GLY A 138 6.74 25.23 7.05
C GLY A 138 6.21 24.60 5.75
N GLY A 139 6.80 24.86 4.59
CA GLY A 139 6.43 24.27 3.31
C GLY A 139 7.14 22.93 3.16
N THR A 140 6.48 21.84 3.54
CA THR A 140 6.94 20.49 3.19
C THR A 140 7.16 20.44 1.68
N ALA A 141 8.41 20.26 1.24
CA ALA A 141 8.75 20.11 -0.18
C ALA A 141 7.80 19.07 -0.78
N HIS A 142 6.94 19.54 -1.68
CA HIS A 142 5.84 18.74 -2.18
C HIS A 142 6.46 17.70 -3.11
N LEU A 143 6.76 16.51 -2.57
CA LEU A 143 7.13 15.35 -3.38
C LEU A 143 6.16 15.32 -4.55
N GLY A 144 6.69 15.49 -5.77
CA GLY A 144 5.91 15.46 -7.00
C GLY A 144 5.25 14.09 -7.13
N VAL A 145 4.10 13.94 -6.49
CA VAL A 145 3.29 12.74 -6.44
C VAL A 145 2.38 12.82 -7.65
N CYS A 146 2.46 11.84 -8.53
CA CYS A 146 1.53 11.70 -9.62
C CYS A 146 0.44 10.71 -9.20
N THR A 147 -0.84 11.08 -9.29
CA THR A 147 -1.92 10.10 -9.15
C THR A 147 -2.23 9.45 -10.49
N GLU A 148 -2.87 8.29 -10.49
CA GLU A 148 -3.35 7.67 -11.74
C GLU A 148 -4.32 8.57 -12.52
N ARG A 149 -5.07 9.41 -11.80
CA ARG A 149 -5.95 10.40 -12.44
C ARG A 149 -5.14 11.48 -13.13
N ASP A 150 -4.05 11.95 -12.53
CA ASP A 150 -3.18 12.94 -13.15
C ASP A 150 -2.56 12.39 -14.44
N LEU A 151 -2.12 11.13 -14.44
CA LEU A 151 -1.64 10.45 -15.66
C LEU A 151 -2.69 10.49 -16.77
N TYR A 152 -3.93 10.14 -16.45
CA TYR A 152 -5.05 10.15 -17.40
C TYR A 152 -5.35 11.57 -17.91
N TYR A 153 -5.48 12.55 -17.02
CA TYR A 153 -5.88 13.91 -17.38
C TYR A 153 -4.81 14.69 -18.14
N ARG A 154 -3.54 14.30 -18.04
CA ARG A 154 -2.47 14.89 -18.86
C ARG A 154 -2.57 14.51 -20.35
N ASN A 155 -3.15 13.34 -20.69
CA ASN A 155 -3.37 12.95 -22.09
C ASN A 155 -4.58 12.00 -22.29
N PRO A 156 -5.83 12.48 -22.14
CA PRO A 156 -7.03 11.65 -22.29
C PRO A 156 -7.15 10.93 -23.65
N PRO A 157 -6.79 11.54 -24.81
CA PRO A 157 -6.87 10.87 -26.12
C PRO A 157 -5.97 9.64 -26.26
N LEU A 158 -4.87 9.55 -25.51
CA LEU A 158 -3.97 8.39 -25.51
C LEU A 158 -4.60 7.18 -24.80
N PHE A 159 -5.38 7.43 -23.75
CA PHE A 159 -6.04 6.40 -22.94
C PHE A 159 -7.46 6.04 -23.41
N ALA A 160 -7.99 6.75 -24.41
CA ALA A 160 -9.27 6.41 -25.01
C ALA A 160 -9.22 5.07 -25.79
N PRO A 161 -10.33 4.31 -25.83
CA PRO A 161 -11.61 4.58 -25.17
C PRO A 161 -11.70 4.10 -23.71
N GLN A 162 -10.70 3.37 -23.19
CA GLN A 162 -10.78 2.74 -21.86
C GLN A 162 -10.57 3.71 -20.69
N GLY A 163 -10.14 4.94 -20.95
CA GLY A 163 -10.00 6.01 -19.97
C GLY A 163 -9.03 5.66 -18.83
N GLN A 164 -9.42 5.96 -17.59
CA GLN A 164 -8.59 5.69 -16.40
C GLN A 164 -8.19 4.22 -16.25
N ARG A 165 -8.98 3.26 -16.77
CA ARG A 165 -8.61 1.84 -16.73
C ARG A 165 -7.37 1.54 -17.60
N ALA A 166 -7.20 2.23 -18.73
CA ALA A 166 -5.99 2.10 -19.54
C ALA A 166 -4.78 2.73 -18.85
N ALA A 167 -4.94 3.84 -18.14
CA ALA A 167 -3.86 4.41 -17.34
C ALA A 167 -3.39 3.42 -16.27
N HIS A 168 -4.33 2.87 -15.48
CA HIS A 168 -4.03 1.83 -14.49
C HIS A 168 -3.34 0.60 -15.10
N ALA A 169 -3.88 0.04 -16.19
CA ALA A 169 -3.27 -1.10 -16.87
C ALA A 169 -1.86 -0.81 -17.44
N SER A 170 -1.57 0.45 -17.78
CA SER A 170 -0.26 0.87 -18.28
C SER A 170 0.76 0.98 -17.16
N VAL A 171 0.33 1.42 -15.97
CA VAL A 171 1.14 1.40 -14.76
C VAL A 171 1.51 -0.04 -14.38
N GLU A 172 0.52 -0.94 -14.30
CA GLU A 172 0.78 -2.35 -13.98
C GLU A 172 1.72 -3.00 -15.00
N ARG A 173 1.52 -2.70 -16.28
CA ARG A 173 2.37 -3.21 -17.36
C ARG A 173 3.81 -2.70 -17.22
N LEU A 174 3.99 -1.40 -16.97
CA LEU A 174 5.30 -0.80 -16.76
C LEU A 174 6.02 -1.43 -15.56
N CYS A 175 5.32 -1.62 -14.44
CA CYS A 175 5.89 -2.31 -13.27
C CYS A 175 6.35 -3.71 -13.65
N GLY A 176 5.50 -4.49 -14.34
CA GLY A 176 5.86 -5.83 -14.80
C GLY A 176 7.04 -5.85 -15.78
N TRP A 177 7.17 -4.86 -16.65
CA TRP A 177 8.31 -4.76 -17.55
C TRP A 177 9.61 -4.43 -16.83
N LEU A 178 9.58 -3.47 -15.91
CA LEU A 178 10.75 -3.13 -15.09
C LEU A 178 11.16 -4.30 -14.19
N GLU A 179 10.17 -5.05 -13.68
CA GLU A 179 10.41 -6.28 -12.91
C GLU A 179 11.12 -7.33 -13.77
N ALA A 180 10.65 -7.56 -14.99
CA ALA A 180 11.30 -8.53 -15.89
C ALA A 180 12.75 -8.14 -16.19
N VAL A 181 13.00 -6.85 -16.46
CA VAL A 181 14.35 -6.33 -16.72
C VAL A 181 15.24 -6.45 -15.49
N ALA A 182 14.70 -6.21 -14.29
CA ALA A 182 15.45 -6.30 -13.04
C ALA A 182 16.01 -7.69 -12.73
N HIS A 183 15.36 -8.73 -13.26
CA HIS A 183 15.74 -10.11 -13.03
C HIS A 183 16.69 -10.65 -14.09
N VAL A 184 16.99 -9.88 -15.14
CA VAL A 184 17.96 -10.29 -16.15
C VAL A 184 19.30 -9.62 -15.88
N PRO A 185 20.39 -10.40 -15.69
CA PRO A 185 21.72 -9.84 -15.50
C PRO A 185 22.10 -8.93 -16.68
N PRO A 186 22.78 -7.79 -16.44
CA PRO A 186 23.10 -6.82 -17.50
C PRO A 186 23.81 -7.42 -18.72
N HIS A 187 24.61 -8.47 -18.52
CA HIS A 187 25.34 -9.17 -19.57
C HIS A 187 24.46 -10.10 -20.42
N GLU A 188 23.35 -10.62 -19.87
CA GLU A 188 22.44 -11.52 -20.59
C GLU A 188 21.35 -10.78 -21.37
N VAL A 189 21.12 -9.50 -21.06
CA VAL A 189 20.10 -8.67 -21.75
C VAL A 189 20.31 -8.65 -23.26
N CYS A 190 21.55 -8.71 -23.73
CA CYS A 190 21.90 -8.66 -25.15
C CYS A 190 21.61 -9.98 -25.91
N ASP A 191 21.64 -11.13 -25.24
CA ASP A 191 21.62 -12.43 -25.92
C ASP A 191 20.40 -13.30 -25.59
N GLU A 192 19.62 -12.95 -24.56
CA GLU A 192 18.46 -13.75 -24.14
C GLU A 192 17.30 -13.62 -25.16
N PRO A 193 16.95 -14.69 -25.91
CA PRO A 193 15.90 -14.63 -26.93
C PRO A 193 14.50 -14.45 -26.33
N GLY A 194 14.34 -14.80 -25.05
CA GLY A 194 13.08 -14.67 -24.32
C GLY A 194 12.65 -13.21 -24.20
N LEU A 195 13.56 -12.31 -23.82
CA LEU A 195 13.33 -10.88 -23.63
C LEU A 195 12.86 -10.15 -24.89
N SER A 196 13.26 -10.60 -26.08
CA SER A 196 12.77 -10.04 -27.35
C SER A 196 11.25 -10.12 -27.46
N SER A 197 10.60 -11.08 -26.78
CA SER A 197 9.14 -11.21 -26.76
C SER A 197 8.42 -10.38 -25.68
N LEU A 198 9.15 -9.63 -24.84
CA LEU A 198 8.61 -8.93 -23.65
C LEU A 198 7.42 -8.02 -23.98
N PHE A 199 7.53 -7.25 -25.06
CA PHE A 199 6.50 -6.28 -25.46
C PHE A 199 5.33 -6.92 -26.21
N ARG A 200 5.50 -8.13 -26.73
CA ARG A 200 4.46 -8.89 -27.44
C ARG A 200 3.67 -9.81 -26.50
N SER A 201 4.33 -10.34 -25.46
CA SER A 201 3.71 -11.28 -24.52
C SER A 201 4.27 -11.16 -23.09
N PRO A 202 4.09 -10.01 -22.42
CA PRO A 202 4.70 -9.76 -21.11
C PRO A 202 4.26 -10.76 -20.04
N ARG A 203 2.99 -11.20 -20.07
CA ARG A 203 2.46 -12.19 -19.12
C ARG A 203 3.17 -13.54 -19.23
N ARG A 204 3.50 -14.00 -20.45
CA ARG A 204 4.19 -15.28 -20.63
C ARG A 204 5.60 -15.23 -20.08
N LEU A 205 6.28 -14.11 -20.28
CA LEU A 205 7.66 -13.92 -19.83
C LEU A 205 7.73 -13.80 -18.31
N LEU A 206 6.86 -12.98 -17.70
CA LEU A 206 6.77 -12.88 -16.25
C LEU A 206 6.44 -14.22 -15.60
N LEU A 207 5.50 -14.99 -16.18
CA LEU A 207 5.20 -16.34 -15.68
C LEU A 207 6.39 -17.30 -15.82
N ARG A 208 7.24 -17.16 -16.84
CA ARG A 208 8.45 -17.97 -16.99
C ARG A 208 9.52 -17.60 -15.98
N LEU A 209 9.78 -16.30 -15.79
CA LEU A 209 10.73 -15.81 -14.79
C LEU A 209 10.30 -16.19 -13.37
N LEU A 210 8.99 -16.09 -13.07
CA LEU A 210 8.42 -16.51 -11.79
C LEU A 210 8.43 -18.03 -11.60
N LYS A 211 8.35 -18.83 -12.68
CA LYS A 211 8.44 -20.30 -12.60
C LYS A 211 9.88 -20.79 -12.48
N GLY A 212 10.84 -20.12 -13.13
CA GLY A 212 12.26 -20.47 -13.04
C GLY A 212 12.85 -20.23 -11.63
N THR A 213 12.22 -19.37 -10.84
CA THR A 213 12.63 -19.03 -9.47
C THR A 213 11.94 -19.86 -8.38
N GLN A 214 11.29 -20.99 -8.74
CA GLN A 214 10.45 -21.83 -7.86
C GLN A 214 11.12 -22.43 -6.60
N GLY A 215 12.41 -22.14 -6.33
CA GLY A 215 13.08 -22.54 -5.09
C GLY A 215 13.16 -21.47 -4.00
N ALA A 216 12.85 -20.21 -4.27
CA ALA A 216 13.08 -19.10 -3.33
C ALA A 216 11.79 -18.35 -2.98
N ALA A 217 11.68 -17.98 -1.70
CA ALA A 217 10.56 -17.29 -1.07
C ALA A 217 9.88 -16.23 -1.96
N SER A 218 8.55 -16.12 -1.85
CA SER A 218 7.69 -15.11 -2.49
C SER A 218 8.41 -13.77 -2.70
N LEU A 219 9.02 -13.59 -3.89
CA LEU A 219 9.77 -12.39 -4.21
C LEU A 219 8.79 -11.21 -4.19
N LYS A 220 9.03 -10.29 -3.26
CA LYS A 220 8.30 -9.03 -3.21
C LYS A 220 8.64 -8.27 -4.51
N PRO A 221 7.64 -7.80 -5.27
CA PRO A 221 7.92 -7.08 -6.50
C PRO A 221 8.80 -5.87 -6.20
N LEU A 222 9.90 -5.74 -6.94
CA LEU A 222 10.83 -4.60 -6.86
C LEU A 222 10.13 -3.32 -7.29
N TYR A 223 9.32 -3.40 -8.34
CA TYR A 223 8.56 -2.27 -8.86
C TYR A 223 7.08 -2.37 -8.54
N THR A 224 6.60 -1.38 -7.78
CA THR A 224 5.17 -1.13 -7.61
C THR A 224 4.83 0.25 -8.15
N ARG A 225 3.54 0.50 -8.37
CA ARG A 225 3.05 1.82 -8.74
C ARG A 225 3.62 2.90 -7.81
N GLU A 226 3.64 2.64 -6.51
CA GLU A 226 4.13 3.57 -5.52
C GLU A 226 5.65 3.75 -5.53
N SER A 227 6.42 2.71 -5.86
CA SER A 227 7.88 2.83 -6.01
C SER A 227 8.26 3.65 -7.24
N LEU A 228 7.37 3.76 -8.23
CA LEU A 228 7.48 4.67 -9.38
C LEU A 228 7.02 6.10 -9.05
N GLY A 229 6.67 6.41 -7.79
CA GLY A 229 6.17 7.73 -7.40
C GLY A 229 4.73 8.01 -7.85
N ILE A 230 4.02 6.99 -8.36
CA ILE A 230 2.61 7.08 -8.68
C ILE A 230 1.85 6.64 -7.43
N THR A 231 1.07 7.51 -6.80
CA THR A 231 0.45 7.16 -5.51
C THR A 231 -1.02 7.55 -5.48
N ALA A 232 -1.82 6.80 -4.70
CA ALA A 232 -3.17 7.23 -4.41
C ALA A 232 -3.11 8.44 -3.46
N ALA A 233 -4.06 9.36 -3.62
CA ALA A 233 -4.20 10.48 -2.69
C ALA A 233 -4.31 9.97 -1.25
N GLY A 234 -3.50 10.55 -0.36
CA GLY A 234 -3.57 10.30 1.08
C GLY A 234 -4.94 10.70 1.61
N ARG A 235 -5.57 9.82 2.38
CA ARG A 235 -6.87 10.10 3.03
C ARG A 235 -6.80 9.98 4.54
N SER A 236 -5.88 9.17 5.04
CA SER A 236 -5.76 8.90 6.47
C SER A 236 -5.05 10.05 7.17
N LEU A 237 -5.53 10.38 8.36
CA LEU A 237 -5.07 11.52 9.14
C LEU A 237 -4.39 11.05 10.42
N LEU A 238 -3.16 11.49 10.65
CA LEU A 238 -2.36 11.17 11.82
C LEU A 238 -2.31 12.39 12.75
N ALA A 239 -2.58 12.22 14.04
CA ALA A 239 -2.53 13.26 15.04
C ALA A 239 -1.99 12.71 16.38
N GLY A 240 -1.43 13.59 17.22
CA GLY A 240 -0.95 13.22 18.56
C GLY A 240 0.55 13.50 18.78
N PRO A 241 1.07 13.11 19.95
CA PRO A 241 2.44 13.41 20.41
C PRO A 241 3.46 12.50 19.72
N LEU A 242 3.70 12.73 18.43
CA LEU A 242 4.61 11.93 17.63
C LEU A 242 5.57 12.81 16.82
N VAL A 243 6.85 12.45 16.79
CA VAL A 243 7.85 12.99 15.87
C VAL A 243 8.21 11.91 14.86
N LEU A 244 8.08 12.23 13.58
CA LEU A 244 8.52 11.38 12.47
C LEU A 244 9.89 11.82 11.98
N GLU A 245 10.78 10.86 11.73
CA GLU A 245 12.09 11.08 11.13
C GLU A 245 12.07 10.52 9.72
N LEU A 246 12.29 11.39 8.73
CA LEU A 246 12.32 11.04 7.31
C LEU A 246 13.75 11.09 6.78
N CYS A 247 14.08 10.23 5.82
CA CYS A 247 15.32 10.30 5.06
C CYS A 247 15.11 10.98 3.69
N ASP A 248 16.20 11.44 3.08
CA ASP A 248 16.28 11.92 1.70
C ASP A 248 15.21 12.98 1.30
N PRO A 249 15.33 14.24 1.77
CA PRO A 249 16.30 14.76 2.74
C PRO A 249 15.95 14.37 4.19
N VAL A 250 16.92 14.52 5.10
CA VAL A 250 16.67 14.34 6.54
C VAL A 250 15.70 15.40 7.02
N GLU A 251 14.54 14.98 7.51
CA GLU A 251 13.46 15.88 7.94
C GLU A 251 12.82 15.35 9.22
N LEU A 252 12.62 16.23 10.19
CA LEU A 252 11.90 15.93 11.43
C LEU A 252 10.53 16.60 11.37
N ILE A 253 9.47 15.79 11.44
CA ILE A 253 8.09 16.27 11.43
C ILE A 253 7.49 16.03 12.80
N ASP A 254 7.26 17.12 13.54
CA ASP A 254 6.47 17.11 14.75
C ASP A 254 4.97 17.11 14.40
N VAL A 255 4.31 15.96 14.61
CA VAL A 255 2.87 15.78 14.39
C VAL A 255 2.06 16.56 15.42
N SER A 256 2.56 16.70 16.64
CA SER A 256 1.87 17.37 17.74
C SER A 256 1.71 18.87 17.49
N ALA A 257 2.71 19.47 16.84
CA ALA A 257 2.69 20.88 16.43
C ALA A 257 1.57 21.21 15.42
N ARG A 258 0.93 20.20 14.81
CA ARG A 258 -0.22 20.40 13.91
C ARG A 258 -1.56 20.41 14.64
N GLY A 259 -1.56 20.13 15.94
CA GLY A 259 -2.77 20.11 16.76
C GLY A 259 -3.87 19.21 16.19
N PRO A 260 -5.16 19.61 16.28
CA PRO A 260 -6.27 18.77 15.84
C PRO A 260 -6.35 18.61 14.31
N ALA A 261 -5.66 19.47 13.55
CA ALA A 261 -5.61 19.34 12.10
C ALA A 261 -4.81 18.12 11.65
N GLY A 262 -3.85 17.66 12.46
CA GLY A 262 -3.00 16.51 12.18
C GLY A 262 -2.19 16.62 10.89
N ILE A 263 -1.76 15.47 10.37
CA ILE A 263 -1.02 15.32 9.12
C ILE A 263 -1.68 14.25 8.26
N THR A 264 -1.95 14.57 7.00
CA THR A 264 -2.42 13.57 6.04
C THR A 264 -1.28 12.63 5.67
N LEU A 265 -1.47 11.33 5.87
CA LEU A 265 -0.50 10.31 5.47
C LEU A 265 -0.45 10.20 3.95
N THR A 266 0.68 10.54 3.37
CA THR A 266 1.02 10.30 1.97
C THR A 266 1.97 9.12 1.85
N TYR A 267 1.99 8.45 0.71
CA TYR A 267 2.91 7.32 0.52
C TYR A 267 4.38 7.75 0.64
N PRO A 268 4.82 8.90 0.08
CA PRO A 268 6.19 9.37 0.29
C PRO A 268 6.56 9.58 1.75
N LEU A 269 5.66 10.15 2.57
CA LEU A 269 5.88 10.32 4.01
C LEU A 269 6.09 8.95 4.67
N ALA A 270 5.23 7.98 4.36
CA ALA A 270 5.39 6.61 4.88
C ALA A 270 6.69 5.95 4.38
N ALA A 271 7.06 6.15 3.11
CA ALA A 271 8.19 5.51 2.46
C ALA A 271 9.56 6.11 2.82
N ARG A 272 9.61 7.37 3.25
CA ARG A 272 10.83 8.03 3.74
C ARG A 272 11.03 7.87 5.24
N MET A 273 10.01 7.42 5.98
CA MET A 273 10.10 7.27 7.43
C MET A 273 11.16 6.23 7.82
N VAL A 274 12.16 6.68 8.56
CA VAL A 274 13.29 5.90 9.09
C VAL A 274 13.31 5.86 10.62
N GLY A 275 12.59 6.76 11.27
CA GLY A 275 12.43 6.80 12.72
C GLY A 275 11.07 7.36 13.11
N CYS A 276 10.62 7.01 14.31
CA CYS A 276 9.47 7.63 14.96
C CYS A 276 9.63 7.54 16.46
N ARG A 277 9.27 8.60 17.17
CA ARG A 277 9.35 8.65 18.63
C ARG A 277 8.25 9.52 19.20
N GLU A 278 7.95 9.33 20.48
CA GLU A 278 7.03 10.22 21.18
C GLU A 278 7.56 11.66 21.19
N ALA A 279 6.68 12.63 20.99
CA ALA A 279 7.03 14.03 21.13
C ALA A 279 7.25 14.32 22.62
N SER A 280 8.49 14.64 23.02
CA SER A 280 8.78 15.09 24.37
C SER A 280 8.03 16.39 24.63
N SER A 281 7.11 16.41 25.59
CA SER A 281 6.58 17.69 26.04
C SER A 281 7.74 18.49 26.62
N ALA A 282 7.99 19.68 26.10
CA ALA A 282 9.03 20.58 26.63
C ALA A 282 8.81 20.93 28.12
N GLN A 283 7.61 20.63 28.63
CA GLN A 283 7.23 20.74 30.03
C GLN A 283 7.80 19.58 30.89
N ALA A 284 7.74 18.33 30.42
CA ALA A 284 8.20 17.17 31.21
C ALA A 284 9.71 17.17 31.47
N THR A 285 10.51 17.71 30.55
CA THR A 285 11.95 17.88 30.75
C THR A 285 12.29 19.00 31.75
N ARG A 286 11.41 19.99 31.95
CA ARG A 286 11.59 21.04 32.97
C ARG A 286 11.26 20.55 34.37
N ASP A 287 10.26 19.68 34.51
CA ASP A 287 9.78 19.22 35.81
C ASP A 287 10.54 18.00 36.35
N GLY A 288 11.49 17.44 35.59
CA GLY A 288 12.30 16.28 36.01
C GLY A 288 11.48 15.00 36.24
N VAL A 289 10.21 15.00 35.83
CA VAL A 289 9.33 13.85 35.96
C VAL A 289 9.58 12.92 34.78
N SER A 290 10.21 11.78 35.04
CA SER A 290 10.29 10.68 34.08
C SER A 290 8.88 10.23 33.75
N SER A 291 8.36 10.66 32.59
CA SER A 291 7.08 10.18 32.07
C SER A 291 7.23 8.71 31.69
N ASN A 292 6.90 7.80 32.61
CA ASN A 292 6.75 6.37 32.33
C ASN A 292 5.44 6.07 31.58
N GLN A 293 4.79 7.05 30.97
CA GLN A 293 3.55 6.83 30.25
C GLN A 293 3.85 6.08 28.95
N SER A 294 3.21 4.94 28.76
CA SER A 294 3.28 4.22 27.49
C SER A 294 2.46 4.95 26.43
N CYS A 295 3.12 5.31 25.33
CA CYS A 295 2.45 5.80 24.13
C CYS A 295 1.66 4.66 23.47
N LYS A 296 0.42 4.93 23.08
CA LYS A 296 -0.48 3.98 22.40
C LYS A 296 -0.97 4.55 21.09
N LEU A 297 -1.07 3.72 20.05
CA LEU A 297 -1.62 4.11 18.75
C LEU A 297 -3.03 3.57 18.58
N VAL A 298 -4.01 4.46 18.46
CA VAL A 298 -5.42 4.11 18.22
C VAL A 298 -5.82 4.48 16.80
N LEU A 299 -6.16 3.46 16.02
CA LEU A 299 -6.74 3.61 14.69
C LEU A 299 -8.25 3.82 14.81
N ILE A 300 -8.78 4.85 14.19
CA ILE A 300 -10.21 5.19 14.22
C ILE A 300 -10.74 5.22 12.79
N GLU A 301 -11.77 4.42 12.52
CA GLU A 301 -12.38 4.37 11.20
C GLU A 301 -13.03 5.69 10.79
N LYS A 302 -13.87 6.23 11.68
CA LYS A 302 -14.81 7.31 11.39
C LYS A 302 -14.23 8.66 11.75
N GLU A 303 -14.17 9.57 10.78
CA GLU A 303 -13.56 10.91 10.94
C GLU A 303 -14.25 11.75 12.02
N SER A 304 -15.58 11.69 12.11
CA SER A 304 -16.33 12.42 13.14
C SER A 304 -15.97 11.96 14.56
N ILE A 305 -15.76 10.66 14.76
CA ILE A 305 -15.33 10.08 16.03
C ILE A 305 -13.90 10.50 16.35
N HIS A 306 -13.00 10.44 15.36
CA HIS A 306 -11.62 10.90 15.53
C HIS A 306 -11.54 12.37 15.98
N HIS A 307 -12.29 13.26 15.32
CA HIS A 307 -12.33 14.68 15.71
C HIS A 307 -12.95 14.87 17.10
N ALA A 308 -13.99 14.12 17.44
CA ALA A 308 -14.60 14.18 18.77
C ALA A 308 -13.61 13.74 19.87
N VAL A 309 -12.83 12.68 19.63
CA VAL A 309 -11.77 12.24 20.56
C VAL A 309 -10.71 13.33 20.72
N LEU A 310 -10.18 13.88 19.61
CA LEU A 310 -9.19 14.96 19.65
C LEU A 310 -9.67 16.19 20.41
N GLN A 311 -10.91 16.62 20.14
CA GLN A 311 -11.50 17.77 20.83
C GLN A 311 -11.66 17.52 22.33
N SER A 312 -12.10 16.32 22.72
CA SER A 312 -12.22 15.95 24.12
C SER A 312 -10.86 15.87 24.81
N MET A 313 -9.84 15.32 24.17
CA MET A 313 -8.47 15.29 24.71
C MET A 313 -7.91 16.69 24.90
N THR A 314 -8.20 17.62 23.98
CA THR A 314 -7.73 19.02 24.10
C THR A 314 -8.44 19.79 25.21
N LYS A 315 -9.71 19.45 25.50
CA LYS A 315 -10.51 20.07 26.57
C LYS A 315 -10.28 19.44 27.93
N SER A 316 -9.76 18.22 27.97
CA SER A 316 -9.53 17.49 29.20
C SER A 316 -8.34 18.07 29.94
N TYR A 317 -8.58 18.64 31.11
CA TYR A 317 -7.52 19.10 32.01
C TYR A 317 -6.97 17.96 32.88
N THR A 318 -7.56 16.76 32.82
CA THR A 318 -7.08 15.62 33.58
C THR A 318 -5.88 14.99 32.90
N PRO A 319 -4.79 14.72 33.63
CA PRO A 319 -3.68 13.96 33.09
C PRO A 319 -4.17 12.57 32.72
N HIS A 320 -4.11 12.25 31.43
CA HIS A 320 -4.42 10.91 30.96
C HIS A 320 -3.33 9.94 31.43
N ALA A 321 -3.73 8.72 31.79
CA ALA A 321 -2.77 7.67 32.17
C ALA A 321 -1.83 7.28 31.02
N HIS A 322 -2.24 7.57 29.78
CA HIS A 322 -1.53 7.22 28.56
C HIS A 322 -1.49 8.39 27.61
N SER A 323 -0.43 8.40 26.80
CA SER A 323 -0.27 9.29 25.66
C SER A 323 -0.82 8.60 24.41
N PHE A 324 -1.77 9.23 23.71
CA PHE A 324 -2.43 8.63 22.54
C PHE A 324 -2.01 9.30 21.23
N VAL A 325 -1.52 8.49 20.30
CA VAL A 325 -1.40 8.84 18.88
C VAL A 325 -2.65 8.30 18.18
N LEU A 326 -3.31 9.13 17.39
CA LEU A 326 -4.55 8.80 16.70
C LEU A 326 -4.30 8.73 15.19
N LEU A 327 -4.79 7.66 14.56
CA LEU A 327 -4.79 7.50 13.12
C LEU A 327 -6.22 7.32 12.60
N CYS A 328 -6.78 8.35 11.96
CA CYS A 328 -8.05 8.21 11.26
C CYS A 328 -7.86 7.54 9.90
N THR A 329 -8.52 6.40 9.63
CA THR A 329 -8.40 5.73 8.33
C THR A 329 -9.41 6.24 7.28
N LYS A 330 -10.53 6.85 7.71
CA LYS A 330 -11.67 7.29 6.86
C LYS A 330 -12.27 6.12 6.07
N GLY A 331 -12.60 5.03 6.77
CA GLY A 331 -12.98 3.75 6.18
C GLY A 331 -11.77 2.82 6.00
N TYR A 332 -11.69 2.12 4.85
CA TYR A 332 -10.54 1.24 4.55
C TYR A 332 -9.21 2.01 4.52
N PRO A 333 -8.15 1.50 5.19
CA PRO A 333 -6.87 2.20 5.24
C PRO A 333 -6.26 2.31 3.84
N CYS A 334 -5.82 3.52 3.48
CA CYS A 334 -5.15 3.76 2.20
C CYS A 334 -3.78 3.07 2.17
N VAL A 335 -3.16 3.01 0.97
CA VAL A 335 -1.83 2.38 0.81
C VAL A 335 -0.78 3.03 1.71
N ALA A 336 -0.82 4.36 1.84
CA ALA A 336 0.07 5.12 2.71
C ALA A 336 -0.09 4.73 4.19
N ALA A 337 -1.33 4.66 4.69
CA ALA A 337 -1.60 4.23 6.07
C ALA A 337 -1.11 2.81 6.35
N ARG A 338 -1.38 1.86 5.44
CA ARG A 338 -0.89 0.47 5.59
C ARG A 338 0.63 0.39 5.59
N GLN A 339 1.29 1.16 4.72
CA GLN A 339 2.74 1.21 4.65
C GLN A 339 3.34 1.85 5.91
N TRP A 340 2.74 2.94 6.39
CA TRP A 340 3.14 3.64 7.59
C TRP A 340 3.01 2.73 8.83
N LEU A 341 1.87 2.07 9.01
CA LEU A 341 1.63 1.15 10.13
C LEU A 341 2.67 0.03 10.22
N ARG A 342 3.00 -0.60 9.08
CA ARG A 342 4.03 -1.64 9.05
C ARG A 342 5.41 -1.10 9.44
N ARG A 343 5.75 0.11 8.99
CA ARG A 343 7.03 0.72 9.31
C ARG A 343 7.09 1.19 10.76
N VAL A 344 6.04 1.81 11.27
CA VAL A 344 5.96 2.18 12.69
C VAL A 344 6.11 0.95 13.57
N HIS A 345 5.42 -0.15 13.26
CA HIS A 345 5.57 -1.38 14.03
C HIS A 345 6.99 -1.97 13.93
N ALA A 346 7.65 -1.86 12.78
CA ALA A 346 9.03 -2.31 12.62
C ALA A 346 10.04 -1.44 13.38
N LEU A 347 9.82 -0.12 13.41
CA LEU A 347 10.69 0.86 14.06
C LEU A 347 10.45 0.96 15.56
N TRP A 348 9.20 0.76 15.99
CA TRP A 348 8.76 0.81 17.38
C TRP A 348 7.88 -0.39 17.71
N PRO A 349 8.47 -1.61 17.84
CA PRO A 349 7.71 -2.83 18.09
C PRO A 349 6.94 -2.84 19.41
N ALA A 350 7.41 -2.08 20.39
CA ALA A 350 6.75 -1.91 21.69
C ALA A 350 5.51 -1.00 21.63
N LEU A 351 5.27 -0.28 20.53
CA LEU A 351 4.08 0.55 20.38
C LEU A 351 2.84 -0.33 20.26
N GLU A 352 1.93 -0.15 21.20
CA GLU A 352 0.68 -0.91 21.22
C GLU A 352 -0.30 -0.35 20.19
N LEU A 353 -0.85 -1.25 19.36
CA LEU A 353 -1.74 -0.93 18.26
C LEU A 353 -3.17 -1.31 18.61
N TYR A 354 -4.10 -0.37 18.49
CA TYR A 354 -5.51 -0.58 18.76
C TYR A 354 -6.35 -0.13 17.56
N ILE A 355 -7.50 -0.76 17.32
CA ILE A 355 -8.45 -0.30 16.29
C ILE A 355 -9.86 -0.15 16.81
N MET A 356 -10.50 0.95 16.44
CA MET A 356 -11.88 1.30 16.73
C MET A 356 -12.65 1.48 15.41
N VAL A 357 -13.58 0.55 15.15
CA VAL A 357 -14.39 0.43 13.92
C VAL A 357 -15.87 0.23 14.28
N ASP A 358 -16.74 0.40 13.30
CA ASP A 358 -18.15 0.04 13.43
C ASP A 358 -18.31 -1.47 13.75
N GLY A 359 -19.36 -1.80 14.50
CA GLY A 359 -19.76 -3.16 14.87
C GLY A 359 -20.58 -3.81 13.77
N ASP A 360 -20.03 -3.81 12.56
CA ASP A 360 -20.66 -4.34 11.36
C ASP A 360 -19.65 -5.10 10.49
N PRO A 361 -20.09 -5.83 9.44
CA PRO A 361 -19.18 -6.61 8.61
C PRO A 361 -18.10 -5.77 7.91
N HIS A 362 -18.38 -4.49 7.60
CA HIS A 362 -17.42 -3.61 6.94
C HIS A 362 -16.35 -3.12 7.91
N GLY A 363 -16.72 -2.73 9.13
CA GLY A 363 -15.80 -2.41 10.22
C GLY A 363 -14.86 -3.58 10.53
N LEU A 364 -15.39 -4.81 10.58
CA LEU A 364 -14.56 -6.01 10.71
C LEU A 364 -13.59 -6.20 9.54
N CYS A 365 -14.03 -5.95 8.30
CA CYS A 365 -13.13 -6.02 7.14
C CYS A 365 -12.01 -4.98 7.23
N ILE A 366 -12.30 -3.77 7.73
CA ILE A 366 -11.31 -2.71 7.92
C ILE A 366 -10.26 -3.16 8.94
N ALA A 367 -10.66 -3.72 10.08
CA ALA A 367 -9.75 -4.27 11.07
C ALA A 367 -8.84 -5.36 10.48
N LEU A 368 -9.42 -6.31 9.76
CA LEU A 368 -8.65 -7.38 9.13
C LEU A 368 -7.74 -6.89 7.98
N THR A 369 -8.12 -5.81 7.28
CA THR A 369 -7.25 -5.16 6.29
C THR A 369 -6.09 -4.43 6.96
N VAL A 370 -6.32 -3.75 8.09
CA VAL A 370 -5.28 -3.12 8.91
C VAL A 370 -4.29 -4.18 9.39
N MET A 371 -4.77 -5.29 9.95
CA MET A 371 -3.93 -6.42 10.40
C MET A 371 -3.07 -7.01 9.26
N GLY A 372 -3.49 -6.85 8.01
CA GLY A 372 -2.84 -7.44 6.85
C GLY A 372 -3.40 -8.80 6.44
N LEU A 373 -4.46 -9.28 7.11
CA LEU A 373 -5.13 -10.53 6.76
C LEU A 373 -5.89 -10.40 5.44
N LEU A 374 -6.59 -9.29 5.26
CA LEU A 374 -7.29 -8.93 4.02
C LEU A 374 -6.44 -7.93 3.23
N GLY A 375 -5.47 -8.44 2.46
CA GLY A 375 -4.51 -7.66 1.67
C GLY A 375 -4.81 -7.59 0.15
N SER A 376 -4.27 -6.54 -0.48
CA SER A 376 -4.56 -5.96 -1.80
C SER A 376 -4.56 -6.85 -3.06
N LYS A 377 -4.34 -8.17 -2.99
CA LYS A 377 -4.49 -9.08 -4.13
C LYS A 377 -5.95 -9.50 -4.39
N GLY A 378 -6.90 -8.98 -3.61
CA GLY A 378 -8.31 -9.35 -3.74
C GLY A 378 -9.26 -8.28 -3.22
N TYR A 379 -9.17 -7.04 -3.72
CA TYR A 379 -10.40 -6.23 -3.73
C TYR A 379 -11.43 -7.02 -4.54
N PRO A 380 -12.56 -7.44 -3.95
CA PRO A 380 -13.64 -7.95 -4.77
C PRO A 380 -14.07 -6.80 -5.69
N PRO A 381 -14.37 -7.06 -6.97
CA PRO A 381 -14.97 -6.04 -7.82
C PRO A 381 -16.21 -5.48 -7.12
N PRO A 382 -16.54 -4.18 -7.30
CA PRO A 382 -17.86 -3.70 -6.92
C PRO A 382 -18.88 -4.63 -7.59
N ILE A 383 -19.90 -5.05 -6.85
CA ILE A 383 -21.01 -5.87 -7.33
C ILE A 383 -21.73 -5.03 -8.41
N ALA A 384 -21.23 -5.07 -9.62
CA ALA A 384 -21.82 -4.46 -10.79
C ALA A 384 -22.18 -5.61 -11.73
N SER A 385 -23.49 -5.89 -11.76
CA SER A 385 -24.23 -6.64 -12.76
C SER A 385 -23.71 -8.04 -13.09
N SER A 386 -24.36 -9.02 -12.47
CA SER A 386 -24.42 -10.40 -12.95
C SER A 386 -24.99 -10.44 -14.38
N GLN A 387 -24.13 -10.56 -15.38
CA GLN A 387 -24.50 -11.29 -16.60
C GLN A 387 -23.74 -12.62 -16.62
N PRO A 388 -24.44 -13.76 -16.75
CA PRO A 388 -23.81 -15.06 -16.84
C PRO A 388 -23.12 -15.18 -18.21
N ARG A 389 -21.79 -15.35 -18.21
CA ARG A 389 -21.06 -15.77 -19.40
C ARG A 389 -21.02 -17.30 -19.39
N PRO A 390 -21.42 -17.99 -20.47
CA PRO A 390 -21.49 -19.44 -20.48
C PRO A 390 -20.09 -20.05 -20.39
N THR A 391 -19.91 -20.93 -19.42
CA THR A 391 -18.71 -21.73 -19.18
C THR A 391 -18.68 -22.93 -20.11
N SER A 392 -17.65 -23.03 -20.93
CA SER A 392 -17.18 -24.31 -21.45
C SER A 392 -16.09 -24.86 -20.52
N SER A 393 -16.24 -26.15 -20.23
CA SER A 393 -15.54 -26.98 -19.26
C SER A 393 -14.04 -27.18 -19.53
N SER A 394 -13.21 -27.06 -18.51
CA SER A 394 -12.09 -27.97 -18.27
C SER A 394 -11.61 -27.92 -16.82
N SER A 395 -11.11 -29.07 -16.37
CA SER A 395 -10.74 -29.51 -15.03
C SER A 395 -9.76 -28.62 -14.26
N SER A 396 -10.01 -28.46 -12.96
CA SER A 396 -9.09 -27.83 -12.00
C SER A 396 -8.19 -28.87 -11.34
N PRO A 397 -6.85 -28.70 -11.32
CA PRO A 397 -6.00 -29.33 -10.34
C PRO A 397 -6.03 -28.52 -9.03
N SER A 398 -6.17 -29.23 -7.91
CA SER A 398 -6.06 -28.71 -6.56
C SER A 398 -4.61 -28.30 -6.28
N ASP A 399 -4.30 -27.01 -6.39
CA ASP A 399 -3.02 -26.44 -5.93
C ASP A 399 -3.02 -26.37 -4.40
N ALA A 400 -2.54 -27.42 -3.75
CA ALA A 400 -2.24 -27.41 -2.33
C ALA A 400 -1.02 -26.50 -2.09
N ILE A 401 -1.25 -25.35 -1.47
CA ILE A 401 -0.18 -24.48 -0.98
C ILE A 401 0.58 -25.24 0.13
N PRO A 402 1.92 -25.28 0.13
CA PRO A 402 2.67 -25.97 1.17
C PRO A 402 2.37 -25.37 2.54
N ALA A 403 2.09 -26.22 3.53
CA ALA A 403 1.71 -25.84 4.90
C ALA A 403 2.69 -24.87 5.58
N SER A 404 3.96 -24.84 5.16
CA SER A 404 4.97 -23.89 5.65
C SER A 404 4.71 -22.44 5.24
N ALA A 405 4.11 -22.20 4.07
CA ALA A 405 3.83 -20.86 3.59
C ALA A 405 2.65 -20.20 4.33
N GLU A 406 1.72 -21.02 4.85
CA GLU A 406 0.57 -20.52 5.62
C GLU A 406 0.94 -20.15 7.06
N ALA A 407 1.83 -20.92 7.70
CA ALA A 407 2.31 -20.61 9.05
C ALA A 407 3.06 -19.25 9.11
N GLU A 408 3.77 -18.88 8.04
CA GLU A 408 4.43 -17.58 7.92
C GLU A 408 3.43 -16.41 7.76
N LYS A 409 2.21 -16.68 7.31
CA LYS A 409 1.20 -15.63 7.10
C LYS A 409 0.79 -14.94 8.40
N LEU A 410 0.69 -15.69 9.50
CA LEU A 410 0.31 -15.14 10.80
C LEU A 410 1.40 -14.25 11.38
N LYS A 411 2.68 -14.62 11.19
CA LYS A 411 3.85 -13.83 11.61
C LYS A 411 3.94 -12.49 10.88
N GLY A 412 3.35 -12.39 9.70
CA GLY A 412 3.26 -11.16 8.92
C GLY A 412 2.08 -10.23 9.31
N LEU A 413 1.20 -10.66 10.22
CA LEU A 413 0.08 -9.85 10.69
C LEU A 413 0.53 -8.85 11.76
N LEU A 414 -0.06 -7.66 11.76
CA LEU A 414 0.18 -6.67 12.81
C LEU A 414 -0.50 -7.12 14.11
N PRO A 415 0.16 -6.99 15.28
CA PRO A 415 -0.41 -7.31 16.59
C PRO A 415 -1.40 -6.23 17.03
N LEU A 416 -2.49 -6.12 16.28
CA LEU A 416 -3.56 -5.15 16.48
C LEU A 416 -4.53 -5.68 17.52
N ARG A 417 -4.90 -4.85 18.49
CA ARG A 417 -5.93 -5.12 19.50
C ARG A 417 -7.26 -4.51 19.07
N PHE A 418 -8.34 -5.27 19.20
CA PHE A 418 -9.67 -4.83 18.76
C PHE A 418 -10.42 -4.06 19.86
N LEU A 419 -10.58 -2.74 19.67
CA LEU A 419 -11.45 -1.86 20.45
C LEU A 419 -12.78 -1.54 19.74
N GLY A 420 -12.99 -2.09 18.53
CA GLY A 420 -14.20 -1.84 17.75
C GLY A 420 -15.45 -2.23 18.52
N VAL A 421 -16.59 -1.73 18.06
CA VAL A 421 -17.87 -2.07 18.68
C VAL A 421 -18.06 -3.59 18.60
N CYS A 422 -18.29 -4.22 19.74
CA CYS A 422 -18.76 -5.60 19.83
C CYS A 422 -20.27 -5.54 20.05
N PRO A 423 -21.13 -5.73 19.01
CA PRO A 423 -22.57 -5.78 19.19
C PRO A 423 -22.99 -6.81 20.23
N SER A 424 -22.22 -7.90 20.38
CA SER A 424 -22.43 -8.87 21.44
C SER A 424 -22.46 -8.22 22.82
N LEU A 425 -21.55 -7.29 23.11
CA LEU A 425 -21.49 -6.59 24.39
C LEU A 425 -22.53 -5.49 24.51
N VAL A 426 -22.92 -4.85 23.40
CA VAL A 426 -23.95 -3.80 23.45
C VAL A 426 -25.33 -4.39 23.78
N TRP A 427 -25.66 -5.59 23.26
CA TRP A 427 -26.98 -6.20 23.43
C TRP A 427 -27.04 -7.42 24.36
N SER A 428 -25.92 -8.07 24.70
CA SER A 428 -25.92 -9.23 25.62
C SER A 428 -25.75 -8.82 27.08
N CYS A 429 -25.67 -7.51 27.36
CA CYS A 429 -25.52 -6.99 28.70
C CYS A 429 -26.85 -6.96 29.47
N ASN A 430 -27.18 -8.07 30.12
CA ASN A 430 -27.63 -8.01 31.50
C ASN A 430 -26.41 -7.68 32.38
N PHE A 431 -26.03 -6.40 32.49
CA PHE A 431 -24.97 -5.91 33.40
C PHE A 431 -25.40 -6.06 34.87
N GLN A 432 -25.50 -7.28 35.39
CA GLN A 432 -25.76 -7.54 36.81
C GLN A 432 -24.64 -8.28 37.53
N SER A 433 -23.56 -8.70 36.87
CA SER A 433 -22.49 -9.41 37.58
C SER A 433 -21.09 -8.94 37.18
N ALA A 434 -20.38 -8.55 38.24
CA ALA A 434 -18.94 -8.29 38.39
C ALA A 434 -18.43 -6.90 37.96
N ALA A 435 -18.25 -6.06 38.98
CA ALA A 435 -17.66 -4.70 39.03
C ALA A 435 -18.46 -3.56 38.36
N PRO A 436 -18.94 -2.57 39.14
CA PRO A 436 -19.81 -1.52 38.62
C PRO A 436 -19.02 -0.58 37.70
N LEU A 437 -19.47 -0.50 36.45
CA LEU A 437 -19.30 0.68 35.62
C LEU A 437 -19.99 1.84 36.36
N SER A 438 -19.21 2.56 37.17
CA SER A 438 -19.69 3.68 37.98
C SER A 438 -19.89 4.92 37.11
N ALA A 439 -20.82 4.84 36.15
CA ALA A 439 -21.38 5.97 35.44
C ALA A 439 -22.68 5.52 34.74
N GLY A 440 -23.81 5.64 35.45
CA GLY A 440 -25.15 5.60 34.87
C GLY A 440 -25.60 4.25 34.30
N SER A 441 -26.52 3.60 35.01
CA SER A 441 -27.32 2.47 34.49
C SER A 441 -28.20 2.92 33.32
N LEU A 442 -27.62 3.00 32.12
CA LEU A 442 -28.38 3.04 30.88
C LEU A 442 -28.85 1.61 30.60
N GLY A 443 -30.16 1.38 30.75
CA GLY A 443 -30.76 0.08 30.48
C GLY A 443 -30.36 -0.45 29.10
N ALA A 444 -30.19 -1.77 28.98
CA ALA A 444 -29.79 -2.40 27.74
C ALA A 444 -30.71 -1.94 26.59
N PRO A 445 -30.16 -1.45 25.46
CA PRO A 445 -30.98 -1.00 24.35
C PRO A 445 -31.86 -2.16 23.88
N ALA A 446 -33.14 -1.88 23.66
CA ALA A 446 -34.06 -2.88 23.12
C ALA A 446 -33.49 -3.43 21.80
N SER A 447 -33.72 -4.72 21.52
CA SER A 447 -33.28 -5.34 20.26
C SER A 447 -33.82 -4.63 19.02
N SER A 448 -34.94 -3.90 19.16
CA SER A 448 -35.53 -3.03 18.14
C SER A 448 -34.69 -1.80 17.78
N GLN A 449 -33.67 -1.46 18.56
CA GLN A 449 -32.76 -0.34 18.28
C GLN A 449 -31.53 -0.77 17.46
N GLY A 450 -31.33 -2.07 17.23
CA GLY A 450 -30.26 -2.59 16.41
C GLY A 450 -30.50 -2.38 14.91
N ILE A 451 -29.43 -2.19 14.14
CA ILE A 451 -29.55 -2.11 12.67
C ILE A 451 -29.59 -3.55 12.11
N PRO A 452 -30.58 -3.92 11.31
CA PRO A 452 -30.67 -5.28 10.77
C PRO A 452 -29.56 -5.57 9.75
N ILE A 453 -29.05 -6.80 9.78
CA ILE A 453 -28.06 -7.31 8.83
C ILE A 453 -28.73 -7.60 7.48
N THR A 454 -28.16 -7.07 6.40
CA THR A 454 -28.66 -7.31 5.04
C THR A 454 -28.21 -8.67 4.47
N PRO A 455 -28.85 -9.20 3.41
CA PRO A 455 -28.37 -10.42 2.76
C PRO A 455 -26.91 -10.32 2.25
N ASN A 456 -26.48 -9.14 1.82
CA ASN A 456 -25.09 -8.88 1.41
C ASN A 456 -24.13 -8.97 2.59
N ASP A 457 -24.50 -8.37 3.72
CA ASP A 457 -23.74 -8.44 4.98
C ASP A 457 -23.49 -9.90 5.41
N VAL A 458 -24.48 -10.78 5.24
CA VAL A 458 -24.32 -12.22 5.51
C VAL A 458 -23.23 -12.86 4.65
N GLN A 459 -23.15 -12.51 3.36
CA GLN A 459 -22.11 -13.02 2.49
C GLN A 459 -20.73 -12.52 2.92
N VAL A 460 -20.62 -11.25 3.33
CA VAL A 460 -19.38 -10.68 3.85
C VAL A 460 -18.95 -11.40 5.14
N LEU A 461 -19.87 -11.62 6.08
CA LEU A 461 -19.59 -12.35 7.33
C LEU A 461 -19.11 -13.79 7.08
N LYS A 462 -19.69 -14.49 6.09
CA LYS A 462 -19.21 -15.85 5.72
C LYS A 462 -17.77 -15.82 5.21
N ARG A 463 -17.40 -14.82 4.41
CA ARG A 463 -16.03 -14.67 3.90
C ARG A 463 -15.05 -14.31 5.02
N ILE A 464 -15.47 -13.44 5.94
CA ILE A 464 -14.70 -13.10 7.14
C ILE A 464 -14.44 -14.35 7.97
N ALA A 465 -15.48 -15.12 8.30
CA ALA A 465 -15.36 -16.35 9.07
C ALA A 465 -14.37 -17.32 8.41
N ALA A 466 -14.50 -17.56 7.11
CA ALA A 466 -13.57 -18.44 6.38
C ALA A 466 -12.12 -17.94 6.42
N ALA A 467 -11.89 -16.63 6.23
CA ALA A 467 -10.55 -16.04 6.26
C ALA A 467 -9.91 -16.11 7.66
N VAL A 468 -10.69 -15.85 8.71
CA VAL A 468 -10.25 -15.88 10.10
C VAL A 468 -9.97 -17.32 10.55
N GLN A 469 -10.87 -18.25 10.24
CA GLN A 469 -10.68 -19.68 10.54
C GLN A 469 -9.45 -20.25 9.85
N ALA A 470 -9.24 -19.92 8.56
CA ALA A 470 -8.04 -20.33 7.86
C ALA A 470 -6.76 -19.82 8.56
N ALA A 471 -6.73 -18.54 8.96
CA ALA A 471 -5.58 -17.97 9.67
C ALA A 471 -5.34 -18.62 11.05
N LEU A 472 -6.40 -18.91 11.80
CA LEU A 472 -6.31 -19.57 13.10
C LEU A 472 -5.85 -21.03 12.97
N ALA A 473 -6.31 -21.76 11.96
CA ALA A 473 -5.90 -23.14 11.70
C ALA A 473 -4.39 -23.25 11.42
N SER A 474 -3.83 -22.30 10.66
CA SER A 474 -2.40 -22.24 10.36
C SER A 474 -1.52 -21.99 11.61
N ALA A 475 -2.10 -21.53 12.72
CA ALA A 475 -1.37 -21.18 13.95
C ALA A 475 -1.27 -22.30 15.00
N SER A 476 -1.91 -23.45 14.77
CA SER A 476 -2.03 -24.54 15.75
C SER A 476 -0.73 -25.37 15.92
N GLY A 477 0.18 -25.34 14.93
CA GLY A 477 1.37 -26.20 14.90
C GLY A 477 2.67 -25.62 15.46
N ALA A 478 2.71 -24.34 15.84
CA ALA A 478 3.94 -23.67 16.25
C ALA A 478 3.97 -23.46 17.77
N SER A 479 4.77 -24.27 18.48
CA SER A 479 5.14 -24.01 19.87
C SER A 479 6.16 -22.87 19.90
N ASP A 480 5.67 -21.64 19.82
CA ASP A 480 6.51 -20.45 20.02
C ASP A 480 6.66 -20.19 21.53
N ASN A 481 7.89 -19.92 21.98
CA ASN A 481 8.15 -19.55 23.37
C ASN A 481 7.41 -18.25 23.71
N ALA A 482 6.45 -18.33 24.64
CA ALA A 482 5.55 -17.25 25.04
C ALA A 482 6.29 -16.01 25.59
N ALA A 483 7.49 -16.19 26.15
CA ALA A 483 8.30 -15.11 26.70
C ALA A 483 8.96 -14.23 25.62
N SER A 484 9.00 -14.66 24.36
CA SER A 484 9.58 -13.85 23.28
C SER A 484 8.61 -12.75 22.83
N LEU A 485 9.13 -11.58 22.44
CA LEU A 485 8.32 -10.50 21.86
C LEU A 485 7.47 -11.00 20.68
N ARG A 486 8.05 -11.88 19.86
CA ARG A 486 7.36 -12.54 18.75
C ARG A 486 6.20 -13.42 19.24
N GLY A 487 6.43 -14.21 20.28
CA GLY A 487 5.38 -15.01 20.93
C GLY A 487 4.22 -14.15 21.44
N ARG A 488 4.52 -13.02 22.07
CA ARG A 488 3.52 -12.04 22.51
C ARG A 488 2.73 -11.45 21.33
N HIS A 489 3.39 -11.09 20.23
CA HIS A 489 2.69 -10.60 19.04
C HIS A 489 1.76 -11.65 18.43
N THR A 490 2.24 -12.89 18.28
CA THR A 490 1.44 -14.02 17.80
C THR A 490 0.20 -14.26 18.67
N ALA A 491 0.35 -14.15 19.99
CA ALA A 491 -0.77 -14.28 20.92
C ALA A 491 -1.79 -13.14 20.78
N ILE A 492 -1.36 -11.88 20.68
CA ILE A 492 -2.25 -10.73 20.44
C ILE A 492 -3.03 -10.91 19.13
N VAL A 493 -2.36 -11.34 18.07
CA VAL A 493 -2.99 -11.62 16.77
C VAL A 493 -4.04 -12.73 16.91
N ARG A 494 -3.69 -13.84 17.56
CA ARG A 494 -4.60 -14.98 17.76
C ARG A 494 -5.83 -14.58 18.58
N ASP A 495 -5.63 -13.90 19.70
CA ASP A 495 -6.71 -13.41 20.56
C ASP A 495 -7.66 -12.49 19.79
N THR A 496 -7.10 -11.54 19.06
CA THR A 496 -7.90 -10.61 18.24
C THR A 496 -8.69 -11.35 17.16
N LEU A 497 -8.09 -12.32 16.46
CA LEU A 497 -8.80 -13.13 15.48
C LEU A 497 -9.92 -13.97 16.11
N GLN A 498 -9.70 -14.55 17.30
CA GLN A 498 -10.73 -15.29 18.03
C GLN A 498 -11.88 -14.37 18.47
N ARG A 499 -11.58 -13.16 18.93
CA ARG A 499 -12.59 -12.16 19.28
C ARG A 499 -13.42 -11.75 18.07
N LEU A 500 -12.78 -11.47 16.94
CA LEU A 500 -13.47 -11.17 15.68
C LEU A 500 -14.34 -12.34 15.21
N GLN A 501 -13.87 -13.59 15.35
CA GLN A 501 -14.66 -14.78 15.01
C GLN A 501 -15.93 -14.89 15.87
N LYS A 502 -15.82 -14.66 17.19
CA LYS A 502 -16.97 -14.65 18.11
C LYS A 502 -17.99 -13.58 17.72
N GLU A 503 -17.54 -12.39 17.35
CA GLU A 503 -18.44 -11.31 16.89
C GLU A 503 -19.12 -11.65 15.56
N VAL A 504 -18.41 -12.28 14.62
CA VAL A 504 -18.99 -12.72 13.35
C VAL A 504 -20.11 -13.73 13.58
N GLU A 505 -19.87 -14.73 14.42
CA GLU A 505 -20.86 -15.76 14.78
C GLU A 505 -22.06 -15.16 15.52
N TRP A 506 -21.80 -14.21 16.43
CA TRP A 506 -22.85 -13.50 17.13
C TRP A 506 -23.73 -12.71 16.15
N MET A 507 -23.12 -11.90 15.27
CA MET A 507 -23.85 -11.13 14.26
C MET A 507 -24.66 -12.03 13.33
N GLN A 508 -24.10 -13.16 12.88
CA GLN A 508 -24.83 -14.11 12.03
C GLN A 508 -26.09 -14.67 12.70
N ARG A 509 -26.04 -14.92 14.02
CA ARG A 509 -27.18 -15.41 14.80
C ARG A 509 -28.18 -14.32 15.13
N ALA A 510 -27.71 -13.19 15.67
CA ALA A 510 -28.53 -12.10 16.17
C ALA A 510 -29.14 -11.24 15.05
N ARG A 511 -28.56 -11.27 13.84
CA ARG A 511 -28.97 -10.46 12.68
C ARG A 511 -28.97 -8.95 12.93
N ILE A 512 -28.13 -8.50 13.85
CA ILE A 512 -27.99 -7.09 14.26
C ILE A 512 -26.54 -6.63 14.08
N LYS A 513 -26.37 -5.38 13.63
CA LYS A 513 -25.10 -4.64 13.58
C LYS A 513 -25.24 -3.28 14.29
N CYS A 514 -24.11 -2.64 14.57
CA CYS A 514 -24.06 -1.42 15.38
C CYS A 514 -23.05 -0.41 14.85
N GLU A 515 -23.43 0.87 14.80
CA GLU A 515 -22.50 1.95 14.47
C GLU A 515 -21.68 2.38 15.68
N LEU A 516 -20.43 2.77 15.44
CA LEU A 516 -19.52 3.31 16.45
C LEU A 516 -20.07 4.58 17.11
N GLN A 517 -20.75 5.44 16.35
CA GLN A 517 -21.42 6.62 16.90
C GLN A 517 -22.51 6.27 17.91
N PHE A 518 -23.29 5.22 17.64
CA PHE A 518 -24.31 4.76 18.56
C PHE A 518 -23.69 4.20 19.84
N ALA A 519 -22.68 3.33 19.70
CA ALA A 519 -21.99 2.73 20.84
C ALA A 519 -21.26 3.77 21.73
N CYS A 520 -20.74 4.84 21.13
CA CYS A 520 -20.08 5.92 21.87
C CYS A 520 -21.06 6.88 22.56
N GLY A 521 -22.33 6.94 22.13
CA GLY A 521 -23.30 7.95 22.59
C GLY A 521 -23.43 8.08 24.11
N PRO A 522 -23.60 6.98 24.85
CA PRO A 522 -23.72 6.97 26.32
C PRO A 522 -22.59 7.65 27.11
N LEU A 523 -21.33 7.43 26.69
CA LEU A 523 -20.14 7.80 27.46
C LEU A 523 -19.33 8.92 26.80
N GLY A 524 -19.57 9.17 25.52
CA GLY A 524 -18.72 9.96 24.66
C GLY A 524 -17.57 9.14 24.07
N PRO A 525 -17.05 9.52 22.88
CA PRO A 525 -16.00 8.76 22.19
C PRO A 525 -14.69 8.57 22.95
N LEU A 526 -14.22 9.59 23.68
CA LEU A 526 -12.96 9.52 24.42
C LEU A 526 -13.05 8.52 25.58
N ALA A 527 -14.08 8.64 26.41
CA ALA A 527 -14.30 7.73 27.53
C ALA A 527 -14.53 6.28 27.05
N PHE A 528 -15.30 6.12 25.95
CA PHE A 528 -15.46 4.81 25.30
C PHE A 528 -14.10 4.20 24.93
N MET A 529 -13.24 4.97 24.24
CA MET A 529 -11.90 4.54 23.84
C MET A 529 -11.03 4.17 25.06
N GLU A 530 -10.92 5.05 26.06
CA GLU A 530 -10.07 4.84 27.24
C GLU A 530 -10.50 3.61 28.05
N GLN A 531 -11.80 3.45 28.27
CA GLN A 531 -12.34 2.30 28.98
C GLN A 531 -12.05 0.98 28.23
N HIS A 532 -12.18 0.99 26.90
CA HIS A 532 -11.92 -0.20 26.09
C HIS A 532 -10.42 -0.54 26.08
N VAL A 533 -9.53 0.47 26.03
CA VAL A 533 -8.09 0.27 26.16
C VAL A 533 -7.76 -0.37 27.50
N GLN A 534 -8.24 0.20 28.60
CA GLN A 534 -8.01 -0.33 29.95
C GLN A 534 -8.45 -1.79 30.09
N ARG A 535 -9.63 -2.13 29.57
CA ARG A 535 -10.12 -3.51 29.57
C ARG A 535 -9.21 -4.44 28.77
N CYS A 536 -8.80 -4.05 27.56
CA CYS A 536 -7.90 -4.87 26.75
C CYS A 536 -6.51 -5.06 27.38
N ASP A 537 -6.08 -4.12 28.22
CA ASP A 537 -4.81 -4.24 28.95
C ASP A 537 -4.94 -5.16 30.17
N ALA A 538 -6.09 -5.10 30.86
CA ALA A 538 -6.42 -6.01 31.95
C ALA A 538 -6.56 -7.46 31.47
N GLU A 539 -7.29 -7.68 30.37
CA GLU A 539 -7.49 -9.01 29.76
C GLU A 539 -6.16 -9.70 29.41
N LEU A 540 -5.15 -8.94 28.96
CA LEU A 540 -3.82 -9.51 28.73
C LEU A 540 -3.03 -9.72 30.02
N SER A 541 -3.17 -8.85 31.01
CA SER A 541 -2.42 -8.97 32.26
C SER A 541 -2.83 -10.21 33.06
N GLU A 542 -4.09 -10.66 32.92
CA GLU A 542 -4.60 -11.89 33.56
C GLU A 542 -4.25 -13.17 32.79
N GLY A 543 -3.93 -13.06 31.50
CA GLY A 543 -3.66 -14.21 30.62
C GLY A 543 -2.20 -14.65 30.55
N TYR A 544 -1.27 -13.96 31.24
CA TYR A 544 0.18 -14.19 31.18
C TYR A 544 0.82 -14.52 32.51
#